data_AF-A0AAN6ZNK2-F1
#
_entry.id   AF-A0AAN6ZNK2-F1
#
_cell.length_a   1.000
_cell.length_b   1.000
_cell.length_c   1.000
_cell.angle_alpha   90.00
_cell.angle_beta   90.00
_cell.angle_gamma   90.00
#
_symmetry.space_group_name_H-M   'P 1'
#
loop_
_entity.id
_entity.type
_entity.pdbx_description
1 polymer ?
#
loop_
_entity_poly.entity_id
_entity_poly.type
_entity_poly.pdbx_seq_one_letter_code
_entity_poly.pdbx_strand_id
1 'polypeptide(L)'
;MRVFVRVGGQFHAGLAEVPVCVDLISEASLGAPKNVLDASEEVDGQTERGPRKYRLLDVKHLLKAKMAAFTSRGGGESNDFGDIMWLLNSEFATRVWEVSGAVPMDQRKAFMEFMTLMAPKPKAPVSQQPQSLANKASQVIRGRWRGALVEYIDHPERFPNEVLRVTTNTVLIKDAFPKATVHLLLLPRSPAHYLLHPHTAFMDKEFLAMMREEAAVGVRLATAELSRRLGSFSATNRARDAALNHLNDVSAGDDDTGEAKPIEELPLPPGRDYESEILVGTHAHPSMAHLHVHIVSRDMHSDRMRHRKHYNSFTTPFLVPLADQPLAADDARRETRYQNANLGRELVCWRCGRVFGNKFAELKKHLETEFVRWREE
;
A
#
# COMPACT_ATOMS: atom_id res chain seq x y z
N MET A 1 17.15 -12.76 19.33
CA MET A 1 16.04 -13.15 20.23
C MET A 1 15.40 -11.86 20.73
N ARG A 2 14.07 -11.66 20.57
CA ARG A 2 13.40 -10.49 21.17
C ARG A 2 13.02 -10.85 22.59
N VAL A 3 13.51 -10.09 23.54
CA VAL A 3 13.21 -10.30 24.96
C VAL A 3 12.67 -9.01 25.52
N PHE A 4 11.64 -9.13 26.35
CA PHE A 4 11.18 -8.00 27.14
C PHE A 4 12.04 -7.94 28.41
N VAL A 5 12.85 -6.90 28.52
CA VAL A 5 13.63 -6.64 29.74
C VAL A 5 12.93 -5.54 30.52
N ARG A 6 12.96 -5.68 31.84
CA ARG A 6 12.50 -4.64 32.74
C ARG A 6 13.67 -3.69 32.97
N VAL A 7 13.52 -2.44 32.56
CA VAL A 7 14.56 -1.41 32.75
C VAL A 7 14.09 -0.39 33.77
N GLY A 8 15.00 -0.08 34.72
CA GLY A 8 14.75 0.78 35.88
C GLY A 8 14.23 -0.01 37.08
N GLY A 9 15.12 -0.39 37.99
CA GLY A 9 14.74 -1.03 39.26
C GLY A 9 15.93 -1.55 40.05
N GLN A 10 16.82 -2.33 39.44
CA GLN A 10 17.86 -3.04 40.21
C GLN A 10 18.96 -2.12 40.81
N PHE A 11 19.18 -0.93 40.23
CA PHE A 11 20.20 0.03 40.71
C PHE A 11 19.60 1.32 41.32
N HIS A 12 18.27 1.48 41.32
CA HIS A 12 17.61 2.69 41.81
C HIS A 12 16.27 2.35 42.46
N ALA A 13 16.25 2.34 43.80
CA ALA A 13 15.03 2.12 44.58
C ALA A 13 13.97 3.22 44.29
N GLY A 14 12.73 2.82 44.06
CA GLY A 14 11.58 3.73 43.90
C GLY A 14 11.14 4.06 42.47
N LEU A 15 11.69 3.39 41.45
CA LEU A 15 11.22 3.49 40.06
C LEU A 15 10.34 2.29 39.69
N ALA A 16 9.26 2.53 38.94
CA ALA A 16 8.43 1.47 38.39
C ALA A 16 9.16 0.81 37.20
N GLU A 17 9.26 -0.52 37.22
CA GLU A 17 9.85 -1.31 36.15
C GLU A 17 8.96 -1.25 34.89
N VAL A 18 9.49 -0.69 33.80
CA VAL A 18 8.79 -0.64 32.51
C VAL A 18 9.28 -1.80 31.63
N PRO A 19 8.39 -2.63 31.07
CA PRO A 19 8.79 -3.65 30.11
C PRO A 19 9.16 -2.98 28.79
N VAL A 20 10.42 -3.09 28.39
CA VAL A 20 10.92 -2.60 27.11
C VAL A 20 11.32 -3.80 26.26
N CYS A 21 10.84 -3.82 25.02
CA CYS A 21 11.28 -4.80 24.03
C CYS A 21 12.70 -4.44 23.60
N VAL A 22 13.66 -5.34 23.83
CA VAL A 22 15.03 -5.18 23.38
C VAL A 22 15.42 -6.34 22.48
N ASP A 23 16.24 -6.05 21.48
CA ASP A 23 16.92 -7.07 20.70
C ASP A 23 18.19 -7.48 21.45
N LEU A 24 18.23 -8.73 21.94
CA LEU A 24 19.47 -9.28 22.48
C LEU A 24 20.36 -9.74 21.32
N ILE A 25 21.52 -9.11 21.18
CA ILE A 25 22.55 -9.49 20.21
C ILE A 25 23.52 -10.43 20.92
N SER A 26 23.38 -11.73 20.69
CA SER A 26 24.36 -12.73 21.14
C SER A 26 25.57 -12.74 20.19
N GLU A 27 26.77 -12.81 20.77
CA GLU A 27 28.04 -13.09 20.07
C GLU A 27 28.50 -12.10 18.99
N ALA A 28 28.26 -10.79 19.16
CA ALA A 28 28.77 -9.75 18.25
C ALA A 28 28.41 -9.98 16.76
N SER A 29 27.31 -10.68 16.53
CA SER A 29 26.74 -10.87 15.20
C SER A 29 26.38 -9.51 14.60
N LEU A 30 26.60 -9.37 13.29
CA LEU A 30 26.25 -8.17 12.52
C LEU A 30 26.90 -6.87 13.04
N GLY A 31 28.14 -6.94 13.53
CA GLY A 31 28.93 -5.74 13.85
C GLY A 31 28.60 -5.06 15.18
N ALA A 32 27.75 -5.67 16.01
CA ALA A 32 27.51 -5.22 17.38
C ALA A 32 28.79 -5.31 18.24
N PRO A 33 29.01 -4.38 19.19
CA PRO A 33 30.20 -4.38 20.01
C PRO A 33 30.23 -5.57 20.98
N LYS A 34 31.42 -6.19 21.12
CA LYS A 34 31.66 -7.28 22.09
C LYS A 34 31.65 -6.77 23.53
N ASN A 35 32.14 -5.55 23.76
CA ASN A 35 32.03 -4.86 25.04
C ASN A 35 31.17 -3.60 24.84
N VAL A 36 29.97 -3.61 25.40
CA VAL A 36 28.99 -2.52 25.25
C VAL A 36 29.44 -1.27 26.03
N LEU A 37 30.20 -1.42 27.11
CA LEU A 37 30.67 -0.28 27.91
C LEU A 37 31.66 0.58 27.12
N ASP A 38 32.59 -0.04 26.41
CA ASP A 38 33.61 0.63 25.59
C ASP A 38 33.04 1.20 24.27
N ALA A 39 31.81 0.83 23.95
CA ALA A 39 31.10 1.18 22.72
C ALA A 39 29.87 2.06 22.98
N SER A 40 29.86 2.74 24.13
CA SER A 40 28.73 3.55 24.59
C SER A 40 29.20 4.91 25.11
N GLU A 41 28.35 5.92 24.94
CA GLU A 41 28.54 7.26 25.45
C GLU A 41 27.41 7.64 26.42
N GLU A 42 27.72 8.52 27.37
CA GLU A 42 26.71 9.12 28.23
C GLU A 42 26.08 10.32 27.55
N VAL A 43 24.75 10.36 27.57
CA VAL A 43 23.94 11.42 27.00
C VAL A 43 23.00 11.92 28.09
N ASP A 44 22.95 13.23 28.28
CA ASP A 44 21.98 13.87 29.15
C ASP A 44 20.61 13.95 28.47
N GLY A 45 19.55 13.64 29.20
CA GLY A 45 18.17 13.72 28.71
C GLY A 45 17.24 14.28 29.77
N GLN A 46 16.27 15.08 29.34
CA GLN A 46 15.28 15.67 30.22
C GLN A 46 14.05 14.76 30.32
N THR A 47 13.61 14.47 31.55
CA THR A 47 12.36 13.73 31.81
C THR A 47 11.38 14.59 32.57
N GLU A 48 10.12 14.15 32.65
CA GLU A 48 9.09 14.76 33.50
C GLU A 48 9.49 14.84 34.98
N ARG A 49 10.50 14.07 35.41
CA ARG A 49 11.05 14.05 36.77
C ARG A 49 12.43 14.72 36.89
N GLY A 50 12.85 15.47 35.87
CA GLY A 50 14.12 16.20 35.85
C GLY A 50 15.19 15.58 34.94
N PRO A 51 16.41 16.16 34.94
CA PRO A 51 17.51 15.72 34.09
C PRO A 51 18.01 14.33 34.50
N ARG A 52 18.38 13.53 33.51
CA ARG A 52 18.90 12.17 33.69
C ARG A 52 20.05 11.91 32.71
N LYS A 53 20.93 10.98 33.10
CA LYS A 53 21.99 10.46 32.22
C LYS A 53 21.61 9.09 31.68
N TYR A 54 21.77 8.92 30.38
CA TYR A 54 21.53 7.69 29.65
C TYR A 54 22.84 7.23 29.03
N ARG A 55 23.09 5.93 29.03
CA ARG A 55 24.23 5.37 28.32
C ARG A 55 23.74 4.70 27.05
N LEU A 56 24.11 5.27 25.90
CA LEU A 56 23.67 4.85 24.58
C LEU A 56 24.86 4.34 23.79
N LEU A 57 24.64 3.44 22.82
CA LEU A 57 25.70 3.04 21.91
C LEU A 57 26.24 4.27 21.17
N ASP A 58 27.56 4.40 21.09
CA ASP A 58 28.16 5.51 20.38
C ASP A 58 27.86 5.41 18.87
N VAL A 59 27.91 6.57 18.21
CA VAL A 59 27.57 6.71 16.79
C VAL A 59 28.40 5.77 15.89
N LYS A 60 29.66 5.51 16.24
CA LYS A 60 30.57 4.64 15.47
C LYS A 60 30.08 3.20 15.49
N HIS A 61 29.78 2.66 16.66
CA HIS A 61 29.34 1.29 16.81
C HIS A 61 27.90 1.09 16.33
N LEU A 62 27.05 2.11 16.50
CA LEU A 62 25.70 2.11 15.95
C LEU A 62 25.72 2.06 14.41
N LEU A 63 26.51 2.93 13.76
CA LEU A 63 26.66 2.93 12.30
C LEU A 63 27.21 1.60 11.78
N LYS A 64 28.26 1.06 12.43
CA LYS A 64 28.87 -0.22 12.05
C LYS A 64 27.87 -1.38 12.14
N ALA A 65 27.09 -1.45 13.21
CA ALA A 65 26.08 -2.50 13.38
C ALA A 65 24.98 -2.40 12.32
N LYS A 66 24.51 -1.18 12.03
CA LYS A 66 23.46 -0.97 11.01
C LYS A 66 23.95 -1.23 9.59
N MET A 67 25.18 -0.83 9.26
CA MET A 67 25.80 -1.12 7.95
C MET A 67 25.99 -2.62 7.72
N ALA A 68 26.45 -3.35 8.74
CA ALA A 68 26.61 -4.79 8.67
C ALA A 68 25.27 -5.52 8.53
N ALA A 69 24.25 -5.13 9.30
CA ALA A 69 22.91 -5.68 9.18
C ALA A 69 22.26 -5.38 7.82
N PHE A 70 22.42 -4.16 7.31
CA PHE A 70 21.94 -3.76 5.98
C PHE A 70 22.56 -4.61 4.88
N THR A 71 23.88 -4.84 4.96
CA THR A 71 24.64 -5.61 3.97
C THR A 71 24.28 -7.10 4.03
N SER A 72 24.24 -7.69 5.23
CA SER A 72 23.96 -9.12 5.41
C SER A 72 22.54 -9.52 5.02
N ARG A 73 21.59 -8.58 5.07
CA ARG A 73 20.17 -8.80 4.77
C ARG A 73 19.79 -8.47 3.33
N GLY A 74 20.77 -8.23 2.44
CA GLY A 74 20.53 -8.08 1.01
C GLY A 74 20.08 -6.70 0.54
N GLY A 75 20.22 -5.65 1.37
CA GLY A 75 20.10 -4.24 0.98
C GLY A 75 18.76 -3.83 0.32
N GLY A 76 17.90 -3.15 1.08
CA GLY A 76 16.69 -2.51 0.56
C GLY A 76 15.38 -2.90 1.23
N GLU A 77 15.40 -3.88 2.14
CA GLU A 77 14.28 -4.20 3.02
C GLU A 77 14.75 -4.20 4.48
N SER A 78 14.56 -3.09 5.21
CA SER A 78 14.42 -3.07 6.67
C SER A 78 14.52 -1.63 7.23
N ASN A 79 14.10 -1.50 8.50
CA ASN A 79 14.36 -0.36 9.37
C ASN A 79 15.84 0.09 9.37
N ASP A 80 16.79 -0.80 9.02
CA ASP A 80 18.23 -0.49 9.06
C ASP A 80 18.63 0.57 8.02
N PHE A 81 18.04 0.57 6.81
CA PHE A 81 18.26 1.65 5.85
C PHE A 81 17.71 2.98 6.37
N GLY A 82 16.53 2.96 7.00
CA GLY A 82 15.94 4.14 7.64
C GLY A 82 16.82 4.69 8.76
N ASP A 83 17.37 3.80 9.60
CA ASP A 83 18.28 4.16 10.69
C ASP A 83 19.59 4.74 10.16
N ILE A 84 20.17 4.17 9.10
CA ILE A 84 21.38 4.71 8.45
C ILE A 84 21.10 6.10 7.85
N MET A 85 19.98 6.27 7.15
CA MET A 85 19.60 7.56 6.59
C MET A 85 19.27 8.59 7.67
N TRP A 86 18.71 8.18 8.81
CA TRP A 86 18.48 9.06 9.96
C TRP A 86 19.80 9.51 10.56
N LEU A 87 20.77 8.60 10.74
CA LEU A 87 22.12 8.94 11.21
C LEU A 87 22.84 9.92 10.26
N LEU A 88 22.67 9.75 8.94
CA LEU A 88 23.29 10.61 7.93
C LEU A 88 22.61 11.99 7.78
N ASN A 89 21.33 12.13 8.17
CA ASN A 89 20.55 13.36 8.02
C ASN A 89 20.25 14.08 9.35
N SER A 90 20.77 13.58 10.47
CA SER A 90 20.60 14.17 11.80
C SER A 90 21.82 15.00 12.21
N GLU A 91 21.78 15.58 13.41
CA GLU A 91 22.92 16.28 14.03
C GLU A 91 24.19 15.40 14.14
N PHE A 92 24.05 14.08 14.01
CA PHE A 92 25.15 13.14 14.03
C PHE A 92 25.93 13.06 12.70
N ALA A 93 25.47 13.70 11.62
CA ALA A 93 26.06 13.58 10.28
C ALA A 93 27.58 13.88 10.23
N THR A 94 28.03 14.93 10.92
CA THR A 94 29.46 15.28 11.01
C THR A 94 30.26 14.19 11.74
N ARG A 95 29.75 13.72 12.89
CA ARG A 95 30.37 12.63 13.66
C ARG A 95 30.38 11.32 12.88
N VAL A 96 29.32 11.04 12.12
CA VAL A 96 29.20 9.89 11.21
C VAL A 96 30.25 9.95 10.10
N TRP A 97 30.48 11.13 9.51
CA TRP A 97 31.50 11.31 8.48
C TRP A 97 32.91 11.01 9.01
N GLU A 98 33.25 11.52 10.20
CA GLU A 98 34.54 11.28 10.87
C GLU A 98 34.80 9.79 11.14
N VAL A 99 33.76 9.04 11.53
CA VAL A 99 33.90 7.62 11.88
C VAL A 99 33.65 6.67 10.71
N SER A 100 33.23 7.18 9.55
CA SER A 100 32.91 6.37 8.36
C SER A 100 34.11 5.52 7.87
N GLY A 101 35.34 5.99 8.10
CA GLY A 101 36.57 5.25 7.80
C GLY A 101 36.73 3.94 8.56
N ALA A 102 36.05 3.79 9.71
CA ALA A 102 36.05 2.59 10.53
C ALA A 102 35.05 1.51 10.07
N VAL A 103 34.21 1.82 9.08
CA VAL A 103 33.28 0.85 8.47
C VAL A 103 34.01 0.09 7.34
N PRO A 104 33.87 -1.25 7.26
CA PRO A 104 34.45 -2.04 6.19
C PRO A 104 34.12 -1.51 4.79
N MET A 105 35.11 -1.56 3.89
CA MET A 105 35.01 -0.93 2.56
C MET A 105 33.97 -1.59 1.66
N ASP A 106 33.80 -2.91 1.77
CA ASP A 106 32.76 -3.71 1.11
C ASP A 106 31.35 -3.26 1.53
N GLN A 107 31.12 -3.00 2.81
CA GLN A 107 29.83 -2.51 3.33
C GLN A 107 29.54 -1.08 2.86
N ARG A 108 30.56 -0.21 2.89
CA ARG A 108 30.44 1.17 2.35
C ARG A 108 30.15 1.16 0.86
N LYS A 109 30.82 0.28 0.10
CA LYS A 109 30.62 0.12 -1.34
C LYS A 109 29.22 -0.39 -1.65
N ALA A 110 28.76 -1.43 -0.96
CA ALA A 110 27.40 -1.97 -1.11
C ALA A 110 26.32 -0.90 -0.83
N PHE A 111 26.53 -0.05 0.18
CA PHE A 111 25.62 1.05 0.48
C PHE A 111 25.66 2.17 -0.56
N MET A 112 26.85 2.57 -1.04
CA MET A 112 26.98 3.57 -2.10
C MET A 112 26.40 3.09 -3.43
N GLU A 113 26.58 1.82 -3.78
CA GLU A 113 25.97 1.20 -4.95
C GLU A 113 24.44 1.21 -4.82
N PHE A 114 23.92 0.92 -3.63
CA PHE A 114 22.49 1.04 -3.33
C PHE A 114 21.98 2.49 -3.46
N MET A 115 22.69 3.48 -2.92
CA MET A 115 22.32 4.90 -3.06
C MET A 115 22.36 5.36 -4.51
N THR A 116 23.35 4.91 -5.28
CA THR A 116 23.50 5.23 -6.70
C THR A 116 22.37 4.62 -7.53
N LEU A 117 21.93 3.41 -7.18
CA LEU A 117 20.76 2.75 -7.77
C LEU A 117 19.45 3.50 -7.48
N MET A 118 19.38 4.20 -6.34
CA MET A 118 18.20 4.94 -5.87
C MET A 118 18.22 6.44 -6.26
N ALA A 119 19.34 6.95 -6.77
CA ALA A 119 19.48 8.34 -7.19
C ALA A 119 18.81 8.58 -8.56
N PRO A 120 18.07 9.68 -8.75
CA PRO A 120 17.51 10.04 -10.05
C PRO A 120 18.63 10.37 -11.03
N LYS A 121 18.67 9.68 -12.19
CA LYS A 121 19.69 9.92 -13.22
C LYS A 121 19.51 11.28 -13.92
N PRO A 122 20.59 11.99 -14.29
CA PRO A 122 20.50 13.14 -15.17
C PRO A 122 20.02 12.72 -16.58
N LYS A 123 19.25 13.58 -17.24
CA LYS A 123 18.63 13.33 -18.54
C LYS A 123 19.70 13.21 -19.64
N ALA A 124 19.80 12.04 -20.27
CA ALA A 124 20.52 11.86 -21.53
C ALA A 124 19.57 12.03 -22.73
N PRO A 125 20.09 12.38 -23.93
CA PRO A 125 19.27 12.64 -25.10
C PRO A 125 18.60 11.36 -25.62
N VAL A 126 17.39 11.53 -26.14
CA VAL A 126 16.52 10.47 -26.66
C VAL A 126 17.11 9.87 -27.93
N SER A 127 17.55 8.61 -27.86
CA SER A 127 17.68 7.72 -29.00
C SER A 127 18.10 6.32 -28.55
N GLN A 128 17.12 5.44 -28.30
CA GLN A 128 17.08 4.01 -28.71
C GLN A 128 15.87 3.30 -28.06
N GLN A 129 15.32 2.31 -28.76
CA GLN A 129 14.00 1.70 -28.56
C GLN A 129 13.74 1.11 -27.15
N PRO A 130 12.46 1.04 -26.70
CA PRO A 130 12.10 0.79 -25.29
C PRO A 130 12.33 -0.64 -24.77
N GLN A 131 12.56 -1.61 -25.65
CA GLN A 131 12.51 -3.03 -25.29
C GLN A 131 13.68 -3.50 -24.40
N SER A 132 14.86 -2.86 -24.48
CA SER A 132 16.06 -3.31 -23.75
C SER A 132 16.11 -2.85 -22.29
N LEU A 133 15.38 -1.78 -21.94
CA LEU A 133 15.35 -1.21 -20.58
C LEU A 133 14.30 -1.89 -19.70
N ALA A 134 13.14 -2.27 -20.25
CA ALA A 134 12.10 -2.98 -19.51
C ALA A 134 12.57 -4.36 -19.03
N ASN A 135 13.31 -5.09 -19.88
CA ASN A 135 13.87 -6.40 -19.55
C ASN A 135 14.99 -6.34 -18.49
N LYS A 136 15.80 -5.26 -18.48
CA LYS A 136 16.81 -5.04 -17.42
C LYS A 136 16.16 -4.59 -16.11
N ALA A 137 15.10 -3.78 -16.17
CA ALA A 137 14.35 -3.35 -15.00
C ALA A 137 13.58 -4.51 -14.34
N SER A 138 12.97 -5.41 -15.13
CA SER A 138 12.24 -6.57 -14.60
C SER A 138 13.16 -7.54 -13.85
N GLN A 139 14.38 -7.77 -14.33
CA GLN A 139 15.37 -8.62 -13.66
C GLN A 139 15.88 -8.04 -12.34
N VAL A 140 15.95 -6.71 -12.19
CA VAL A 140 16.42 -6.03 -10.97
C VAL A 140 15.29 -5.85 -9.93
N ILE A 141 14.02 -5.84 -10.37
CA ILE A 141 12.84 -5.65 -9.51
C ILE A 141 12.31 -6.98 -8.95
N ARG A 142 12.58 -8.11 -9.63
CA ARG A 142 12.31 -9.47 -9.09
C ARG A 142 13.09 -9.67 -7.79
N GLY A 143 12.37 -9.88 -6.69
CA GLY A 143 12.94 -10.11 -5.35
C GLY A 143 12.92 -8.92 -4.38
N ARG A 144 12.36 -7.75 -4.76
CA ARG A 144 12.05 -6.64 -3.82
C ARG A 144 10.54 -6.51 -3.65
N TRP A 145 10.02 -6.11 -2.47
CA TRP A 145 8.58 -5.93 -2.22
C TRP A 145 7.83 -5.12 -3.29
N ARG A 146 8.46 -4.11 -3.90
CA ARG A 146 7.88 -3.33 -5.02
C ARG A 146 7.62 -4.14 -6.30
N GLY A 147 8.30 -5.27 -6.46
CA GLY A 147 8.18 -6.20 -7.57
C GLY A 147 7.18 -7.34 -7.32
N ALA A 148 6.60 -7.46 -6.12
CA ALA A 148 5.78 -8.61 -5.74
C ALA A 148 4.59 -8.88 -6.68
N LEU A 149 4.08 -7.84 -7.35
CA LEU A 149 2.99 -8.00 -8.32
C LEU A 149 3.35 -8.85 -9.54
N VAL A 150 4.64 -8.99 -9.87
CA VAL A 150 5.07 -9.79 -11.02
C VAL A 150 4.69 -11.25 -10.89
N GLU A 151 4.63 -11.78 -9.66
CA GLU A 151 4.27 -13.18 -9.42
C GLU A 151 2.82 -13.45 -9.83
N TYR A 152 1.90 -12.50 -9.62
CA TYR A 152 0.53 -12.65 -10.11
C TYR A 152 0.43 -12.57 -11.64
N ILE A 153 1.37 -11.89 -12.30
CA ILE A 153 1.40 -11.74 -13.77
C ILE A 153 1.99 -13.00 -14.42
N ASP A 154 3.12 -13.46 -13.89
CA ASP A 154 3.90 -14.58 -14.44
C ASP A 154 3.30 -15.94 -14.03
N HIS A 155 2.79 -16.05 -12.79
CA HIS A 155 2.32 -17.30 -12.18
C HIS A 155 0.95 -17.16 -11.45
N PRO A 156 -0.12 -16.66 -12.12
CA PRO A 156 -1.42 -16.47 -11.49
C PRO A 156 -2.01 -17.76 -10.89
N GLU A 157 -1.67 -18.93 -11.44
CA GLU A 157 -2.13 -20.24 -10.97
C GLU A 157 -1.70 -20.57 -9.53
N ARG A 158 -0.66 -19.92 -9.02
CA ARG A 158 -0.19 -20.09 -7.63
C ARG A 158 -1.06 -19.38 -6.60
N PHE A 159 -1.99 -18.54 -7.05
CA PHE A 159 -2.79 -17.66 -6.19
C PHE A 159 -4.31 -17.84 -6.42
N PRO A 160 -4.86 -19.06 -6.24
CA PRO A 160 -6.25 -19.37 -6.60
C PRO A 160 -7.29 -18.62 -5.76
N ASN A 161 -6.92 -18.08 -4.60
CA ASN A 161 -7.83 -17.34 -3.72
C ASN A 161 -7.84 -15.83 -4.00
N GLU A 162 -6.72 -15.32 -4.50
CA GLU A 162 -6.48 -13.91 -4.78
C GLU A 162 -6.82 -13.55 -6.24
N VAL A 163 -6.54 -14.44 -7.18
CA VAL A 163 -6.79 -14.22 -8.61
C VAL A 163 -8.25 -14.50 -8.94
N LEU A 164 -8.93 -13.49 -9.48
CA LEU A 164 -10.34 -13.56 -9.85
C LEU A 164 -10.54 -13.89 -11.33
N ARG A 165 -9.63 -13.42 -12.19
CA ARG A 165 -9.71 -13.59 -13.64
C ARG A 165 -8.32 -13.47 -14.25
N VAL A 166 -8.04 -14.36 -15.20
CA VAL A 166 -6.84 -14.32 -16.03
C VAL A 166 -7.29 -14.23 -17.49
N THR A 167 -6.75 -13.29 -18.24
CA THR A 167 -6.88 -13.24 -19.70
C THR A 167 -5.50 -13.29 -20.34
N THR A 168 -5.45 -13.30 -21.67
CA THR A 168 -4.20 -13.17 -22.41
C THR A 168 -3.50 -11.84 -22.08
N ASN A 169 -4.27 -10.79 -21.77
CA ASN A 169 -3.77 -9.42 -21.64
C ASN A 169 -3.64 -8.96 -20.18
N THR A 170 -4.47 -9.45 -19.28
CA THR A 170 -4.55 -8.94 -17.90
C THR A 170 -4.74 -10.05 -16.86
N VAL A 171 -4.43 -9.71 -15.60
CA VAL A 171 -4.80 -10.48 -14.42
C VAL A 171 -5.54 -9.57 -13.46
N LEU A 172 -6.73 -9.97 -13.03
CA LEU A 172 -7.51 -9.28 -12.01
C LEU A 172 -7.35 -10.00 -10.67
N ILE A 173 -6.90 -9.28 -9.65
CA ILE A 173 -6.65 -9.85 -8.31
C ILE A 173 -7.34 -9.05 -7.21
N LYS A 174 -7.55 -9.68 -6.06
CA LYS A 174 -7.87 -8.99 -4.80
C LYS A 174 -6.61 -8.28 -4.27
N ASP A 175 -6.75 -7.04 -3.83
CA ASP A 175 -5.65 -6.34 -3.13
C ASP A 175 -5.42 -7.01 -1.76
N ALA A 176 -4.18 -7.40 -1.47
CA ALA A 176 -3.81 -8.06 -0.21
C ALA A 176 -3.97 -7.16 1.04
N PHE A 177 -4.00 -5.84 0.84
CA PHE A 177 -4.18 -4.82 1.86
C PHE A 177 -5.35 -3.89 1.48
N PRO A 178 -6.58 -4.41 1.37
CA PRO A 178 -7.71 -3.69 0.79
C PRO A 178 -8.00 -2.39 1.54
N LYS A 179 -8.31 -1.30 0.83
CA LYS A 179 -8.52 0.03 1.44
C LYS A 179 -9.99 0.38 1.63
N ALA A 180 -10.87 -0.49 1.16
CA ALA A 180 -12.32 -0.41 1.27
C ALA A 180 -12.90 -1.83 1.33
N THR A 181 -14.23 -1.94 1.41
CA THR A 181 -14.96 -3.22 1.45
C THR A 181 -14.60 -4.14 0.28
N VAL A 182 -14.51 -3.59 -0.94
CA VAL A 182 -14.01 -4.28 -2.13
C VAL A 182 -12.82 -3.48 -2.68
N HIS A 183 -11.69 -4.14 -2.88
CA HIS A 183 -10.52 -3.52 -3.50
C HIS A 183 -9.78 -4.56 -4.36
N LEU A 184 -9.81 -4.33 -5.68
CA LEU A 184 -9.18 -5.17 -6.68
C LEU A 184 -8.09 -4.38 -7.41
N LEU A 185 -7.14 -5.12 -7.98
CA LEU A 185 -6.10 -4.60 -8.84
C LEU A 185 -6.18 -5.30 -10.20
N LEU A 186 -6.28 -4.52 -11.27
CA LEU A 186 -6.13 -5.00 -12.64
C LEU A 186 -4.69 -4.78 -13.11
N LEU A 187 -4.01 -5.87 -13.42
CA LEU A 187 -2.60 -5.91 -13.80
C LEU A 187 -2.45 -6.24 -15.29
N PRO A 188 -1.79 -5.41 -16.11
CA PRO A 188 -1.46 -5.77 -17.47
C PRO A 188 -0.31 -6.78 -17.51
N ARG A 189 -0.40 -7.74 -18.43
CA ARG A 189 0.63 -8.78 -18.65
C ARG A 189 1.67 -8.39 -19.70
N SER A 190 1.40 -7.33 -20.47
CA SER A 190 2.28 -6.87 -21.55
C SER A 190 3.63 -6.37 -21.00
N PRO A 191 4.76 -7.01 -21.36
CA PRO A 191 6.08 -6.58 -20.90
C PRO A 191 6.48 -5.17 -21.36
N ALA A 192 5.86 -4.69 -22.44
CA ALA A 192 6.06 -3.34 -22.94
C ALA A 192 5.43 -2.26 -22.04
N HIS A 193 4.43 -2.62 -21.22
CA HIS A 193 3.61 -1.67 -20.46
C HIS A 193 3.71 -1.83 -18.95
N TYR A 194 3.85 -3.06 -18.46
CA TYR A 194 3.67 -3.39 -17.05
C TYR A 194 4.66 -2.74 -16.08
N LEU A 195 5.76 -2.15 -16.54
CA LEU A 195 6.77 -1.44 -15.74
C LEU A 195 6.82 0.06 -16.09
N LEU A 196 5.96 0.50 -17.01
CA LEU A 196 5.84 1.90 -17.34
C LEU A 196 5.03 2.63 -16.27
N HIS A 197 5.38 3.89 -16.06
CA HIS A 197 4.56 4.81 -15.28
C HIS A 197 3.16 4.94 -15.92
N PRO A 198 2.05 5.04 -15.15
CA PRO A 198 0.69 5.12 -15.71
C PRO A 198 0.53 6.21 -16.78
N HIS A 199 1.05 7.42 -16.51
CA HIS A 199 1.02 8.53 -17.48
C HIS A 199 1.77 8.26 -18.78
N THR A 200 2.72 7.33 -18.79
CA THR A 200 3.45 6.94 -20.01
C THR A 200 2.75 5.76 -20.67
N ALA A 201 2.35 4.75 -19.90
CA ALA A 201 1.71 3.53 -20.41
C ALA A 201 0.42 3.84 -21.18
N PHE A 202 -0.43 4.71 -20.62
CA PHE A 202 -1.72 5.05 -21.22
C PHE A 202 -1.65 6.06 -22.37
N MET A 203 -0.45 6.48 -22.80
CA MET A 203 -0.30 7.23 -24.06
C MET A 203 -0.48 6.31 -25.28
N ASP A 204 -0.25 5.00 -25.11
CA ASP A 204 -0.68 4.00 -26.08
C ASP A 204 -2.21 3.86 -26.00
N LYS A 205 -2.89 4.29 -27.07
CA LYS A 205 -4.35 4.34 -27.15
C LYS A 205 -4.99 2.95 -27.22
N GLU A 206 -4.33 2.00 -27.90
CA GLU A 206 -4.83 0.64 -28.03
C GLU A 206 -4.71 -0.08 -26.70
N PHE A 207 -3.57 0.09 -26.02
CA PHE A 207 -3.37 -0.43 -24.67
C PHE A 207 -4.39 0.15 -23.67
N LEU A 208 -4.63 1.46 -23.71
CA LEU A 208 -5.62 2.11 -22.84
C LEU A 208 -7.05 1.62 -23.13
N ALA A 209 -7.44 1.45 -24.39
CA ALA A 209 -8.75 0.92 -24.76
C ALA A 209 -8.96 -0.49 -24.19
N MET A 210 -7.98 -1.38 -24.39
CA MET A 210 -8.00 -2.74 -23.81
C MET A 210 -8.10 -2.71 -22.28
N MET A 211 -7.31 -1.85 -21.62
CA MET A 211 -7.36 -1.73 -20.15
C MET A 211 -8.71 -1.22 -19.65
N ARG A 212 -9.41 -0.36 -20.41
CA ARG A 212 -10.77 0.10 -20.08
C ARG A 212 -11.80 -1.02 -20.21
N GLU A 213 -11.72 -1.83 -21.25
CA GLU A 213 -12.62 -2.97 -21.45
C GLU A 213 -12.46 -4.01 -20.33
N GLU A 214 -11.22 -4.38 -20.01
CA GLU A 214 -10.93 -5.31 -18.91
C GLU A 214 -11.29 -4.71 -17.54
N ALA A 215 -11.10 -3.40 -17.34
CA ALA A 215 -11.55 -2.71 -16.13
C ALA A 215 -13.07 -2.73 -15.99
N ALA A 216 -13.84 -2.59 -17.07
CA ALA A 216 -15.30 -2.68 -17.03
C ALA A 216 -15.77 -4.08 -16.58
N VAL A 217 -15.07 -5.14 -16.98
CA VAL A 217 -15.34 -6.50 -16.44
C VAL A 217 -15.03 -6.54 -14.94
N GLY A 218 -13.89 -5.98 -14.52
CA GLY A 218 -13.51 -5.91 -13.11
C GLY A 218 -14.51 -5.11 -12.25
N VAL A 219 -15.08 -4.03 -12.79
CA VAL A 219 -16.13 -3.23 -12.16
C VAL A 219 -17.39 -4.07 -11.95
N ARG A 220 -17.82 -4.86 -12.94
CA ARG A 220 -18.98 -5.76 -12.76
C ARG A 220 -18.76 -6.79 -11.67
N LEU A 221 -17.56 -7.38 -11.60
CA LEU A 221 -17.20 -8.32 -10.52
C LEU A 221 -17.15 -7.64 -9.15
N ALA A 222 -16.56 -6.44 -9.07
CA ALA A 222 -16.52 -5.66 -7.83
C ALA A 222 -17.92 -5.25 -7.36
N THR A 223 -18.78 -4.84 -8.30
CA THR A 223 -20.19 -4.47 -8.08
C THR A 223 -20.99 -5.66 -7.55
N ALA A 224 -20.86 -6.82 -8.19
CA ALA A 224 -21.51 -8.05 -7.73
C ALA A 224 -21.03 -8.45 -6.32
N GLU A 225 -19.73 -8.36 -6.03
CA GLU A 225 -19.20 -8.67 -4.71
C GLU A 225 -19.64 -7.65 -3.64
N LEU A 226 -19.73 -6.37 -4.00
CA LEU A 226 -20.21 -5.33 -3.10
C LEU A 226 -21.70 -5.54 -2.79
N SER A 227 -22.51 -5.79 -3.81
CA SER A 227 -23.92 -6.16 -3.67
C SER A 227 -24.11 -7.44 -2.86
N ARG A 228 -23.26 -8.47 -3.04
CA ARG A 228 -23.34 -9.70 -2.26
C ARG A 228 -23.06 -9.48 -0.78
N ARG A 229 -22.13 -8.58 -0.45
CA ARG A 229 -21.76 -8.27 0.94
C ARG A 229 -22.73 -7.35 1.65
N LEU A 230 -23.24 -6.36 0.92
CA LEU A 230 -24.00 -5.25 1.49
C LEU A 230 -25.49 -5.26 1.12
N GLY A 231 -25.89 -6.11 0.18
CA GLY A 231 -27.23 -6.18 -0.40
C GLY A 231 -28.33 -6.29 0.63
N SER A 232 -28.15 -7.19 1.60
CA SER A 232 -29.12 -7.47 2.66
C SER A 232 -29.33 -6.32 3.65
N PHE A 233 -28.41 -5.35 3.70
CA PHE A 233 -28.55 -4.16 4.54
C PHE A 233 -29.27 -3.03 3.81
N SER A 234 -29.29 -3.04 2.47
CA SER A 234 -29.75 -1.92 1.67
C SER A 234 -31.27 -1.77 1.70
N ALA A 235 -31.72 -0.59 2.11
CA ALA A 235 -33.11 -0.18 2.07
C ALA A 235 -33.69 -0.20 0.66
N THR A 236 -32.89 0.22 -0.31
CA THR A 236 -33.27 0.29 -1.73
C THR A 236 -33.48 -1.10 -2.32
N ASN A 237 -32.77 -2.13 -1.83
CA ASN A 237 -32.95 -3.50 -2.31
C ASN A 237 -34.20 -4.20 -1.73
N ARG A 238 -34.79 -3.72 -0.63
CA ARG A 238 -35.87 -4.45 0.07
C ARG A 238 -37.04 -4.87 -0.82
N ALA A 239 -37.50 -3.98 -1.70
CA ALA A 239 -38.61 -4.29 -2.61
C ALA A 239 -38.22 -5.36 -3.63
N ARG A 240 -36.98 -5.30 -4.14
CA ARG A 240 -36.42 -6.28 -5.08
C ARG A 240 -36.22 -7.64 -4.41
N ASP A 241 -35.67 -7.67 -3.20
CA ASP A 241 -35.42 -8.90 -2.45
C ASP A 241 -36.74 -9.59 -2.07
N ALA A 242 -37.76 -8.82 -1.67
CA ALA A 242 -39.10 -9.35 -1.41
C ALA A 242 -39.72 -9.98 -2.66
N ALA A 243 -39.57 -9.34 -3.84
CA ALA A 243 -40.05 -9.89 -5.11
C ALA A 243 -39.31 -11.18 -5.50
N LEU A 244 -37.97 -11.23 -5.31
CA LEU A 244 -37.17 -12.43 -5.59
C LEU A 244 -37.53 -13.58 -4.65
N ASN A 245 -37.73 -13.32 -3.35
CA ASN A 245 -38.15 -14.35 -2.40
C ASN A 245 -39.53 -14.90 -2.76
N HIS A 246 -40.49 -14.03 -3.11
CA HIS A 246 -41.80 -14.47 -3.57
C HIS A 246 -41.70 -15.37 -4.82
N LEU A 247 -40.86 -15.02 -5.80
CA LEU A 247 -40.65 -15.85 -6.98
C LEU A 247 -40.05 -17.23 -6.62
N ASN A 248 -39.08 -17.27 -5.71
CA ASN A 248 -38.49 -18.52 -5.23
C ASN A 248 -39.51 -19.39 -4.49
N ASP A 249 -40.34 -18.79 -3.64
CA ASP A 249 -41.39 -19.51 -2.89
C ASP A 249 -42.45 -20.10 -3.81
N VAL A 250 -42.87 -19.35 -4.85
CA VAL A 250 -43.81 -19.85 -5.87
C VAL A 250 -43.19 -20.95 -6.73
N SER A 251 -41.88 -20.88 -7.01
CA SER A 251 -41.18 -21.91 -7.80
C SER A 251 -40.87 -23.18 -6.99
N ALA A 252 -40.86 -23.10 -5.65
CA ALA A 252 -40.61 -24.22 -4.75
C ALA A 252 -41.89 -24.94 -4.30
N GLY A 253 -43.06 -24.49 -4.74
CA GLY A 253 -44.32 -25.20 -4.52
C GLY A 253 -44.39 -26.46 -5.37
N ASP A 254 -44.31 -27.62 -4.73
CA ASP A 254 -44.54 -28.95 -5.32
C ASP A 254 -45.99 -29.06 -5.87
N ASP A 255 -46.22 -28.66 -7.13
CA ASP A 255 -47.34 -29.16 -7.91
C ASP A 255 -46.89 -30.47 -8.58
N ASP A 256 -47.38 -31.61 -8.05
CA ASP A 256 -47.22 -33.00 -8.51
C ASP A 256 -47.81 -33.25 -9.93
N THR A 257 -48.06 -32.18 -10.69
CA THR A 257 -48.72 -32.21 -12.01
C THR A 257 -47.74 -32.04 -13.18
N GLY A 258 -46.47 -31.73 -12.91
CA GLY A 258 -45.43 -31.66 -13.95
C GLY A 258 -45.60 -30.53 -14.97
N GLU A 259 -46.60 -29.66 -14.81
CA GLU A 259 -46.79 -28.48 -15.64
C GLU A 259 -46.17 -27.25 -14.97
N ALA A 260 -45.01 -26.84 -15.46
CA ALA A 260 -44.40 -25.57 -15.07
C ALA A 260 -45.35 -24.42 -15.43
N LYS A 261 -45.95 -23.77 -14.42
CA LYS A 261 -46.64 -22.49 -14.63
C LYS A 261 -45.64 -21.51 -15.25
N PRO A 262 -46.00 -20.81 -16.34
CA PRO A 262 -45.14 -19.76 -16.88
C PRO A 262 -44.87 -18.76 -15.76
N ILE A 263 -43.61 -18.62 -15.37
CA ILE A 263 -43.20 -17.52 -14.51
C ILE A 263 -43.48 -16.28 -15.35
N GLU A 264 -44.58 -15.59 -15.07
CA GLU A 264 -44.83 -14.27 -15.62
C GLU A 264 -43.59 -13.43 -15.28
N GLU A 265 -42.82 -13.00 -16.29
CA GLU A 265 -41.65 -12.12 -16.13
C GLU A 265 -42.13 -10.76 -15.64
N LEU A 266 -42.58 -10.70 -14.39
CA LEU A 266 -42.86 -9.47 -13.70
C LEU A 266 -41.53 -8.72 -13.56
N PRO A 267 -41.42 -7.49 -14.12
CA PRO A 267 -40.18 -6.74 -14.05
C PRO A 267 -39.84 -6.50 -12.58
N LEU A 268 -38.70 -7.07 -12.14
CA LEU A 268 -38.22 -6.91 -10.77
C LEU A 268 -38.00 -5.42 -10.48
N PRO A 269 -38.39 -4.93 -9.28
CA PRO A 269 -38.08 -3.57 -8.87
C PRO A 269 -36.58 -3.25 -9.02
N PRO A 270 -36.22 -2.00 -9.36
CA PRO A 270 -34.83 -1.58 -9.41
C PRO A 270 -34.21 -1.70 -8.02
N GLY A 271 -33.00 -2.25 -7.95
CA GLY A 271 -32.19 -2.28 -6.73
C GLY A 271 -31.26 -1.07 -6.66
N ARG A 272 -30.39 -1.06 -5.65
CA ARG A 272 -29.33 -0.07 -5.52
C ARG A 272 -28.32 -0.15 -6.65
N ASP A 273 -27.91 1.01 -7.17
CA ASP A 273 -26.82 1.13 -8.13
C ASP A 273 -25.44 1.07 -7.43
N TYR A 274 -24.98 -0.16 -7.17
CA TYR A 274 -23.65 -0.40 -6.61
C TYR A 274 -22.49 -0.07 -7.57
N GLU A 275 -22.74 0.02 -8.88
CA GLU A 275 -21.69 0.29 -9.86
C GLU A 275 -21.18 1.73 -9.72
N SER A 276 -22.10 2.67 -9.47
CA SER A 276 -21.78 4.08 -9.19
C SER A 276 -20.84 4.29 -7.97
N GLU A 277 -20.77 3.30 -7.08
CA GLU A 277 -19.97 3.31 -5.86
C GLU A 277 -18.54 2.76 -6.06
N ILE A 278 -18.20 2.34 -7.28
CA ILE A 278 -16.89 1.82 -7.63
C ILE A 278 -16.02 2.92 -8.24
N LEU A 279 -14.86 3.15 -7.63
CA LEU A 279 -13.81 4.02 -8.15
C LEU A 279 -12.83 3.20 -9.00
N VAL A 280 -12.47 3.73 -10.17
CA VAL A 280 -11.53 3.10 -11.11
C VAL A 280 -10.42 4.07 -11.48
N GLY A 281 -9.17 3.75 -11.16
CA GLY A 281 -8.06 4.64 -11.48
C GLY A 281 -6.69 4.13 -11.07
N THR A 282 -5.66 4.92 -11.38
CA THR A 282 -4.27 4.65 -10.99
C THR A 282 -3.80 5.71 -10.02
N HIS A 283 -2.98 5.32 -9.04
CA HIS A 283 -2.22 6.31 -8.29
C HIS A 283 -1.26 7.06 -9.23
N ALA A 284 -1.18 8.38 -9.06
CA ALA A 284 -0.29 9.23 -9.86
C ALA A 284 1.18 8.88 -9.66
N HIS A 285 1.56 8.44 -8.45
CA HIS A 285 2.89 7.87 -8.14
C HIS A 285 2.69 6.49 -7.50
N PRO A 286 2.71 5.41 -8.28
CA PRO A 286 2.46 4.06 -7.77
C PRO A 286 3.45 3.65 -6.67
N SER A 287 2.94 2.96 -5.64
CA SER A 287 3.78 2.42 -4.55
C SER A 287 4.52 1.14 -4.94
N MET A 288 3.96 0.39 -5.89
CA MET A 288 4.54 -0.81 -6.49
C MET A 288 5.03 -0.49 -7.90
N ALA A 289 6.04 -1.23 -8.37
CA ALA A 289 6.69 -0.94 -9.65
C ALA A 289 5.80 -1.28 -10.85
N HIS A 290 4.98 -2.33 -10.72
CA HIS A 290 4.14 -2.78 -11.81
C HIS A 290 2.91 -1.89 -11.94
N LEU A 291 2.54 -1.53 -13.17
CA LEU A 291 1.30 -0.82 -13.47
C LEU A 291 0.11 -1.61 -12.91
N HIS A 292 -0.77 -0.93 -12.18
CA HIS A 292 -1.99 -1.52 -11.64
C HIS A 292 -3.10 -0.47 -11.62
N VAL A 293 -4.28 -0.88 -12.09
CA VAL A 293 -5.50 -0.07 -11.98
C VAL A 293 -6.27 -0.55 -10.75
N HIS A 294 -6.54 0.37 -9.84
CA HIS A 294 -7.41 0.14 -8.69
C HIS A 294 -8.87 0.10 -9.14
N ILE A 295 -9.61 -0.90 -8.68
CA ILE A 295 -11.06 -0.99 -8.75
C ILE A 295 -11.53 -1.15 -7.31
N VAL A 296 -12.01 -0.07 -6.70
CA VAL A 296 -12.20 0.02 -5.24
C VAL A 296 -13.55 0.64 -4.89
N SER A 297 -14.27 0.07 -3.93
CA SER A 297 -15.50 0.67 -3.44
C SER A 297 -15.22 1.97 -2.68
N ARG A 298 -16.12 2.95 -2.78
CA ARG A 298 -15.89 4.32 -2.30
C ARG A 298 -15.91 4.45 -0.76
N ASP A 299 -16.35 3.42 -0.03
CA ASP A 299 -16.56 3.46 1.43
C ASP A 299 -15.32 3.79 2.25
N MET A 300 -14.13 3.44 1.77
CA MET A 300 -12.85 3.60 2.48
C MET A 300 -12.84 2.96 3.88
N HIS A 301 -13.71 1.95 4.10
CA HIS A 301 -13.84 1.22 5.35
C HIS A 301 -12.98 -0.05 5.30
N SER A 302 -11.90 -0.07 6.09
CA SER A 302 -11.00 -1.22 6.19
C SER A 302 -10.03 -1.11 7.37
N ASP A 303 -9.67 -2.24 7.97
CA ASP A 303 -8.59 -2.34 8.96
C ASP A 303 -7.21 -2.01 8.40
N ARG A 304 -7.03 -2.09 7.08
CA ARG A 304 -5.79 -1.72 6.38
C ARG A 304 -5.75 -0.24 5.98
N MET A 305 -6.84 0.50 6.20
CA MET A 305 -6.85 1.96 6.20
C MET A 305 -6.23 2.46 7.53
N ARG A 306 -4.94 2.82 7.49
CA ARG A 306 -4.09 3.01 8.70
C ARG A 306 -3.47 4.38 8.86
N HIS A 307 -3.37 5.17 7.79
CA HIS A 307 -2.70 6.47 7.85
C HIS A 307 -3.27 7.43 6.80
N ARG A 308 -3.02 8.73 7.01
CA ARG A 308 -3.44 9.83 6.13
C ARG A 308 -3.13 9.55 4.65
N LYS A 309 -1.92 9.09 4.35
CA LYS A 309 -1.51 8.79 2.96
C LYS A 309 -2.36 7.69 2.32
N HIS A 310 -2.80 6.69 3.09
CA HIS A 310 -3.69 5.65 2.56
C HIS A 310 -5.05 6.21 2.20
N TYR A 311 -5.58 7.14 3.00
CA TYR A 311 -6.89 7.71 2.74
C TYR A 311 -6.84 8.69 1.56
N ASN A 312 -5.95 9.67 1.66
CA ASN A 312 -5.82 10.73 0.65
C ASN A 312 -5.40 10.17 -0.71
N SER A 313 -4.75 8.99 -0.79
CA SER A 313 -4.40 8.41 -2.08
C SER A 313 -5.62 8.00 -2.91
N PHE A 314 -6.80 7.78 -2.28
CA PHE A 314 -8.05 7.42 -2.96
C PHE A 314 -9.11 8.53 -2.95
N THR A 315 -9.00 9.51 -2.05
CA THR A 315 -10.01 10.56 -1.87
C THR A 315 -9.57 11.94 -2.37
N THR A 316 -8.46 12.00 -3.10
CA THR A 316 -7.94 13.23 -3.72
C THR A 316 -7.55 12.96 -5.17
N PRO A 317 -7.19 13.99 -5.98
CA PRO A 317 -6.69 13.82 -7.35
C PRO A 317 -5.39 12.99 -7.48
N PHE A 318 -4.87 12.45 -6.38
CA PHE A 318 -3.82 11.43 -6.39
C PHE A 318 -4.28 10.10 -7.00
N LEU A 319 -5.56 9.74 -6.84
CA LEU A 319 -6.17 8.70 -7.65
C LEU A 319 -6.62 9.34 -8.96
N VAL A 320 -5.91 9.07 -10.05
CA VAL A 320 -6.27 9.57 -11.37
C VAL A 320 -7.27 8.60 -12.00
N PRO A 321 -8.51 9.02 -12.29
CA PRO A 321 -9.51 8.16 -12.90
C PRO A 321 -9.03 7.57 -14.22
N LEU A 322 -9.35 6.30 -14.48
CA LEU A 322 -8.99 5.66 -15.76
C LEU A 322 -9.73 6.32 -16.95
N ALA A 323 -10.91 6.86 -16.69
CA ALA A 323 -11.70 7.64 -17.66
C ALA A 323 -10.98 8.92 -18.12
N ASP A 324 -10.13 9.50 -17.26
CA ASP A 324 -9.44 10.76 -17.55
C ASP A 324 -8.12 10.56 -18.33
N GLN A 325 -7.64 9.32 -18.44
CA GLN A 325 -6.42 9.01 -19.19
C GLN A 325 -6.68 9.05 -20.72
N PRO A 326 -5.68 9.35 -21.56
CA PRO A 326 -4.39 9.94 -21.19
C PRO A 326 -4.55 11.39 -20.71
N LEU A 327 -3.84 11.76 -19.66
CA LEU A 327 -3.80 13.15 -19.21
C LEU A 327 -3.13 14.07 -20.25
N ALA A 328 -3.66 15.28 -20.43
CA ALA A 328 -3.03 16.33 -21.25
C ALA A 328 -1.61 16.65 -20.76
N ALA A 329 -0.74 17.19 -21.63
CA ALA A 329 0.66 17.41 -21.30
C ALA A 329 0.89 18.44 -20.18
N ASP A 330 -0.02 19.41 -20.07
CA ASP A 330 -0.07 20.51 -19.11
C ASP A 330 -0.97 20.23 -17.90
N ASP A 331 -1.53 19.02 -17.79
CA ASP A 331 -2.37 18.65 -16.65
C ASP A 331 -1.55 18.59 -15.36
N ALA A 332 -1.92 19.42 -14.38
CA ALA A 332 -1.25 19.51 -13.08
C ALA A 332 -1.15 18.16 -12.35
N ARG A 333 -2.04 17.20 -12.64
CA ARG A 333 -2.00 15.85 -12.07
C ARG A 333 -0.76 15.05 -12.49
N ARG A 334 -0.04 15.48 -13.54
CA ARG A 334 1.25 14.90 -13.95
C ARG A 334 2.42 15.41 -13.10
N GLU A 335 2.23 16.49 -12.35
CA GLU A 335 3.29 17.10 -11.57
C GLU A 335 3.50 16.40 -10.22
N THR A 336 4.72 15.97 -9.95
CA THR A 336 5.09 15.32 -8.68
C THR A 336 4.81 16.20 -7.46
N ARG A 337 5.02 17.52 -7.57
CA ARG A 337 4.75 18.45 -6.46
C ARG A 337 3.26 18.52 -6.13
N TYR A 338 2.42 18.67 -7.16
CA TYR A 338 0.97 18.68 -7.01
C TYR A 338 0.47 17.40 -6.34
N GLN A 339 0.99 16.24 -6.77
CA GLN A 339 0.56 14.95 -6.23
C GLN A 339 1.05 14.67 -4.82
N ASN A 340 2.28 15.07 -4.49
CA ASN A 340 2.76 14.99 -3.11
C ASN A 340 1.97 15.90 -2.16
N ALA A 341 1.52 17.08 -2.65
CA ALA A 341 0.66 17.96 -1.88
C ALA A 341 -0.69 17.30 -1.60
N ASN A 342 -1.30 16.62 -2.58
CA ASN A 342 -2.56 15.87 -2.41
C ASN A 342 -2.48 14.82 -1.28
N LEU A 343 -1.39 14.07 -1.17
CA LEU A 343 -1.18 13.12 -0.06
C LEU A 343 -1.04 13.79 1.31
N GLY A 344 -0.61 15.05 1.33
CA GLY A 344 -0.41 15.85 2.54
C GLY A 344 -1.62 16.67 2.98
N ARG A 345 -2.68 16.73 2.17
CA ARG A 345 -3.90 17.51 2.45
C ARG A 345 -4.55 17.11 3.76
N GLU A 346 -5.32 18.04 4.31
CA GLU A 346 -6.21 17.74 5.43
C GLU A 346 -7.19 16.62 5.07
N LEU A 347 -7.56 15.87 6.09
CA LEU A 347 -8.49 14.76 5.98
C LEU A 347 -9.92 15.29 5.85
N VAL A 348 -10.56 15.00 4.72
CA VAL A 348 -11.94 15.40 4.44
C VAL A 348 -12.76 14.14 4.15
N CYS A 349 -13.90 13.97 4.83
CA CYS A 349 -14.78 12.84 4.59
C CYS A 349 -15.30 12.87 3.14
N TRP A 350 -15.12 11.74 2.43
CA TRP A 350 -15.59 11.56 1.05
C TRP A 350 -17.10 11.71 0.89
N ARG A 351 -17.89 11.39 1.94
CA ARG A 351 -19.35 11.37 1.90
C ARG A 351 -19.96 12.71 2.33
N CYS A 352 -19.63 13.18 3.53
CA CYS A 352 -20.26 14.37 4.13
C CYS A 352 -19.44 15.66 4.02
N GLY A 353 -18.19 15.59 3.52
CA GLY A 353 -17.32 16.76 3.39
C GLY A 353 -16.76 17.32 4.71
N ARG A 354 -17.01 16.66 5.86
CA ARG A 354 -16.47 17.09 7.16
C ARG A 354 -14.94 17.04 7.16
N VAL A 355 -14.33 18.11 7.67
CA VAL A 355 -12.87 18.27 7.80
C VAL A 355 -12.38 17.77 9.17
N PHE A 356 -11.27 17.04 9.16
CA PHE A 356 -10.62 16.45 10.35
C PHE A 356 -9.16 16.91 10.54
N GLY A 357 -8.67 17.83 9.69
CA GLY A 357 -7.27 18.27 9.73
C GLY A 357 -6.31 17.08 9.58
N ASN A 358 -5.44 16.88 10.56
CA ASN A 358 -4.49 15.75 10.58
C ASN A 358 -4.92 14.57 11.47
N LYS A 359 -6.16 14.59 11.98
CA LYS A 359 -6.63 13.64 13.00
C LYS A 359 -7.20 12.36 12.39
N PHE A 360 -6.31 11.49 11.91
CA PHE A 360 -6.70 10.24 11.25
C PHE A 360 -7.57 9.31 12.12
N ALA A 361 -7.32 9.24 13.42
CA ALA A 361 -8.13 8.41 14.32
C ALA A 361 -9.59 8.90 14.44
N GLU A 362 -9.81 10.22 14.43
CA GLU A 362 -11.16 10.80 14.43
C GLU A 362 -11.87 10.54 13.11
N LEU A 363 -11.17 10.71 11.96
CA LEU A 363 -11.71 10.35 10.66
C LEU A 363 -12.09 8.86 10.62
N LYS A 364 -11.23 7.95 11.09
CA LYS A 364 -11.51 6.51 11.05
C LYS A 364 -12.76 6.14 11.86
N LYS A 365 -12.95 6.74 13.04
CA LYS A 365 -14.19 6.58 13.82
C LYS A 365 -15.41 7.11 13.06
N HIS A 366 -15.26 8.24 12.38
CA HIS A 366 -16.34 8.82 11.58
C HIS A 366 -16.70 7.93 10.37
N LEU A 367 -15.70 7.36 9.68
CA LEU A 367 -15.93 6.45 8.55
C LEU A 367 -16.70 5.19 8.96
N GLU A 368 -16.58 4.71 10.21
CA GLU A 368 -17.43 3.63 10.72
C GLU A 368 -18.91 4.02 10.72
N THR A 369 -19.23 5.23 11.21
CA THR A 369 -20.60 5.73 11.24
C THR A 369 -21.13 5.98 9.83
N GLU A 370 -20.31 6.56 8.95
CA GLU A 370 -20.68 6.76 7.54
C GLU A 370 -20.90 5.43 6.82
N PHE A 371 -20.07 4.41 7.08
CA PHE A 371 -20.22 3.08 6.49
C PHE A 371 -21.53 2.41 6.89
N VAL A 372 -21.89 2.43 8.19
CA VAL A 372 -23.15 1.87 8.68
C VAL A 372 -24.35 2.55 8.03
N ARG A 373 -24.34 3.88 7.90
CA ARG A 373 -25.41 4.61 7.22
C ARG A 373 -25.44 4.31 5.72
N TRP A 374 -24.28 4.34 5.07
CA TRP A 374 -24.16 4.14 3.64
C TRP A 374 -24.54 2.74 3.19
N ARG A 375 -24.26 1.68 3.97
CA ARG A 375 -24.68 0.31 3.60
C ARG A 375 -26.20 0.09 3.74
N GLU A 376 -26.86 0.90 4.58
CA GLU A 376 -28.30 0.81 4.84
C GLU A 376 -29.14 1.51 3.77
N GLU A 377 -28.54 2.38 2.95
CA GLU A 377 -29.16 2.94 1.73
C GLU A 377 -29.41 1.85 0.71
#